data_AF-A0AAE5CPG0-F1
#
_entry.id   AF-A0AAE5CPG0-F1
#
_cell.length_a   1.000
_cell.length_b   1.000
_cell.length_c   1.000
_cell.angle_alpha   90.00
_cell.angle_beta   90.00
_cell.angle_gamma   90.00
#
_symmetry.space_group_name_H-M   'P 1'
#
loop_
_entity.id
_entity.type
_entity.pdbx_description
1 polymer ?
#
loop_
_entity_poly.entity_id
_entity_poly.type
_entity_poly.pdbx_seq_one_letter_code
_entity_poly.pdbx_strand_id
1 'polypeptide(L)'
;MRRGTHVALTIIFALFGFMLAMQFRSRPEVTGPLQYQRSEELAILLKRTEEERDKLREEVSVLRDQLADTKSVEDQVRGLQEELAKTMILAGMTEVRGPGISLILSDSTAPSQVGQDPNLFVVHDKDLLEVVNEVFAAGAEAVSVNGQRIV
;
A
#
# COMPACT_ATOMS: atom_id res chain seq x y z
N MET A 1 16.31 -36.91 -92.74
CA MET A 1 16.08 -37.51 -91.40
C MET A 1 15.49 -36.54 -90.36
N ARG A 2 14.89 -35.39 -90.73
CA ARG A 2 14.44 -34.36 -89.75
C ARG A 2 12.95 -34.42 -89.35
N ARG A 3 12.07 -35.02 -90.15
CA ARG A 3 10.61 -35.01 -89.89
C ARG A 3 10.17 -35.91 -88.73
N GLY A 4 10.80 -37.08 -88.55
CA GLY A 4 10.48 -38.00 -87.44
C GLY A 4 10.84 -37.43 -86.07
N THR A 5 11.90 -36.64 -85.98
CA THR A 5 12.36 -36.02 -84.73
C THR A 5 11.38 -34.96 -84.23
N HIS A 6 10.78 -34.17 -85.12
CA HIS A 6 9.75 -33.20 -84.74
C HIS A 6 8.47 -33.86 -84.24
N VAL A 7 8.05 -34.97 -84.86
CA VAL A 7 6.86 -35.74 -84.40
C VAL A 7 7.11 -36.36 -83.02
N ALA A 8 8.28 -36.95 -82.80
CA ALA A 8 8.66 -37.47 -81.49
C ALA A 8 8.66 -36.38 -80.40
N LEU A 9 9.21 -35.20 -80.73
CA LEU A 9 9.26 -34.06 -79.81
C LEU A 9 7.85 -33.59 -79.40
N THR A 10 6.92 -33.50 -80.37
CA THR A 10 5.54 -33.08 -80.07
C THR A 10 4.81 -34.05 -79.16
N ILE A 11 5.04 -35.35 -79.31
CA ILE A 11 4.41 -36.38 -78.48
C ILE A 11 4.93 -36.30 -77.04
N ILE A 12 6.24 -36.08 -76.88
CA ILE A 12 6.86 -35.93 -75.55
C ILE A 12 6.30 -34.70 -74.83
N PHE A 13 6.23 -33.55 -75.49
CA PHE A 13 5.66 -32.34 -74.88
C PHE A 13 4.16 -32.48 -74.55
N ALA A 14 3.39 -33.19 -75.39
CA ALA A 14 1.99 -33.47 -75.11
C ALA A 14 1.80 -34.35 -73.87
N LEU A 15 2.60 -35.41 -73.72
CA LEU A 15 2.58 -36.28 -72.53
C LEU A 15 3.04 -35.54 -71.28
N PHE A 16 4.06 -34.69 -71.39
CA PHE A 16 4.56 -33.88 -70.28
C PHE A 16 3.55 -32.82 -69.83
N GLY A 17 2.89 -32.17 -70.79
CA GLY A 17 1.79 -31.24 -70.53
C GLY A 17 0.59 -31.94 -69.88
N PHE A 18 0.25 -33.15 -70.34
CA PHE A 18 -0.82 -33.95 -69.74
C PHE A 18 -0.48 -34.38 -68.31
N MET A 19 0.76 -34.78 -68.05
CA MET A 19 1.24 -35.12 -66.70
C MET A 19 1.21 -33.91 -65.77
N LEU A 20 1.66 -32.73 -66.23
CA LEU A 20 1.59 -31.49 -65.46
C LEU A 20 0.15 -31.05 -65.18
N ALA A 21 -0.74 -31.18 -66.17
CA ALA A 21 -2.16 -30.88 -66.00
C ALA A 21 -2.82 -31.83 -64.99
N MET A 22 -2.51 -33.14 -65.07
CA MET A 22 -2.92 -34.13 -64.07
C MET A 22 -2.35 -33.79 -62.70
N GLN A 23 -1.09 -33.37 -62.60
CA GLN A 23 -0.47 -33.02 -61.33
C GLN A 23 -1.06 -31.74 -60.73
N PHE A 24 -1.40 -30.73 -61.54
CA PHE A 24 -2.11 -29.54 -61.08
C PHE A 24 -3.54 -29.84 -60.65
N ARG A 25 -4.24 -30.74 -61.35
CA ARG A 25 -5.61 -31.16 -61.02
C ARG A 25 -5.66 -32.15 -59.86
N SER A 26 -4.58 -32.90 -59.65
CA SER A 26 -4.41 -33.90 -58.60
C SER A 26 -3.60 -33.38 -57.41
N ARG A 27 -3.19 -32.10 -57.39
CA ARG A 27 -2.94 -31.45 -56.10
C ARG A 27 -4.30 -31.44 -55.43
N PRO A 28 -4.50 -32.21 -54.35
CA PRO A 28 -5.69 -32.00 -53.55
C PRO A 28 -5.62 -30.53 -53.15
N GLU A 29 -6.68 -29.79 -53.46
CA GLU A 29 -6.98 -28.57 -52.72
C GLU A 29 -6.68 -28.89 -51.25
N VAL A 30 -5.78 -28.14 -50.61
CA VAL A 30 -5.46 -28.35 -49.18
C VAL A 30 -6.63 -27.80 -48.37
N THR A 31 -7.80 -28.39 -48.61
CA THR A 31 -9.11 -28.10 -48.03
C THR A 31 -9.57 -29.33 -47.22
N GLY A 32 -8.65 -30.26 -46.96
CA GLY A 32 -8.87 -31.48 -46.17
C GLY A 32 -8.63 -31.30 -44.66
N PRO A 33 -9.04 -32.30 -43.86
CA PRO A 33 -9.35 -32.28 -42.41
C PRO A 33 -8.32 -31.66 -41.44
N LEU A 34 -7.09 -31.39 -41.88
CA LEU A 34 -6.02 -30.78 -41.10
C LEU A 34 -6.28 -29.30 -40.75
N GLN A 35 -6.99 -28.55 -41.61
CA GLN A 35 -7.39 -27.17 -41.26
C GLN A 35 -8.45 -27.15 -40.15
N TYR A 36 -9.41 -28.07 -40.19
CA TYR A 36 -10.50 -28.14 -39.21
C TYR A 36 -9.98 -28.53 -37.82
N GLN A 37 -9.09 -29.53 -37.74
CA GLN A 37 -8.43 -29.92 -36.49
C GLN A 37 -7.62 -28.78 -35.87
N ARG A 38 -6.87 -28.03 -36.69
CA ARG A 38 -6.06 -26.91 -36.20
C ARG A 38 -6.91 -25.72 -35.73
N SER A 39 -8.06 -25.45 -36.37
CA SER A 39 -9.01 -24.44 -35.90
C SER A 39 -9.69 -24.83 -34.59
N GLU A 40 -9.96 -26.11 -34.39
CA GLU A 40 -10.57 -26.63 -33.16
C GLU A 40 -9.59 -26.58 -31.98
N GLU A 41 -8.32 -26.98 -32.18
CA GLU A 41 -7.26 -26.80 -31.19
C GLU A 41 -7.06 -25.33 -30.81
N LEU A 42 -7.06 -24.43 -31.79
CA LEU A 42 -6.93 -22.98 -31.53
C LEU A 42 -8.11 -22.46 -30.71
N ALA A 43 -9.34 -22.91 -31.02
CA ALA A 43 -10.53 -22.52 -30.29
C ALA A 43 -10.51 -23.03 -28.84
N ILE A 44 -10.05 -24.27 -28.61
CA ILE A 44 -9.87 -24.83 -27.26
C ILE A 44 -8.81 -24.04 -26.49
N LEU A 45 -7.68 -23.73 -27.12
CA LEU A 45 -6.62 -22.95 -26.48
C LEU A 45 -7.12 -21.55 -26.12
N LEU A 46 -7.77 -20.86 -27.05
CA LEU A 46 -8.35 -19.54 -26.83
C LEU A 46 -9.32 -19.58 -25.65
N LYS A 47 -10.23 -20.55 -25.63
CA LYS A 47 -11.19 -20.72 -24.52
C LYS A 47 -10.50 -20.94 -23.19
N ARG A 48 -9.47 -21.80 -23.13
CA ARG A 48 -8.69 -22.02 -21.90
C ARG A 48 -7.97 -20.76 -21.43
N THR A 49 -7.36 -20.02 -22.35
CA THR A 49 -6.68 -18.76 -22.04
C THR A 49 -7.68 -17.70 -21.59
N GLU A 50 -8.88 -17.65 -22.17
CA GLU A 50 -9.94 -16.75 -21.72
C GLU A 50 -10.43 -17.11 -20.32
N GLU A 51 -10.67 -18.40 -20.04
CA GLU A 51 -11.04 -18.89 -18.71
C GLU A 51 -9.96 -18.60 -17.65
N GLU A 52 -8.69 -18.81 -18.00
CA GLU A 52 -7.56 -18.52 -17.11
C GLU A 52 -7.42 -17.02 -16.85
N ARG A 53 -7.57 -16.20 -17.90
CA ARG A 53 -7.60 -14.73 -17.79
C ARG A 53 -8.75 -14.26 -16.91
N ASP A 54 -9.93 -14.86 -17.02
CA ASP A 54 -11.08 -14.52 -16.20
C ASP A 54 -10.86 -14.90 -14.73
N LYS A 55 -10.33 -16.10 -14.45
CA LYS A 55 -9.94 -16.50 -13.09
C LYS A 55 -8.92 -15.56 -12.46
N LEU A 56 -7.85 -15.22 -13.20
CA LEU A 56 -6.83 -14.29 -12.72
C LEU A 56 -7.39 -12.89 -12.47
N ARG A 57 -8.35 -12.43 -13.28
CA ARG A 57 -9.03 -11.15 -13.05
C ARG A 57 -9.87 -11.17 -11.78
N GLU A 58 -10.58 -12.27 -11.52
CA GLU A 58 -11.37 -12.44 -10.30
C GLU A 58 -10.45 -12.48 -9.06
N GLU A 59 -9.36 -13.23 -9.12
CA GLU A 59 -8.36 -13.30 -8.05
C GLU A 59 -7.75 -11.92 -7.74
N VAL A 60 -7.39 -11.15 -8.77
CA VAL A 60 -6.90 -9.77 -8.60
C VAL A 60 -7.96 -8.87 -7.96
N SER A 61 -9.24 -9.04 -8.30
CA SER A 61 -10.33 -8.28 -7.66
C SER A 61 -10.42 -8.61 -6.18
N VAL A 62 -10.48 -9.89 -5.83
CA VAL A 62 -10.56 -10.36 -4.44
C VAL A 62 -9.37 -9.88 -3.61
N LEU A 63 -8.15 -9.97 -4.15
CA LEU A 63 -6.94 -9.50 -3.46
C LEU A 63 -6.94 -7.98 -3.25
N ARG A 64 -7.50 -7.20 -4.18
CA ARG A 64 -7.64 -5.75 -4.03
C ARG A 64 -8.64 -5.39 -2.94
N ASP A 65 -9.75 -6.11 -2.87
CA ASP A 65 -10.77 -5.90 -1.84
C ASP A 65 -10.21 -6.23 -0.45
N GLN A 66 -9.50 -7.35 -0.31
CA GLN A 66 -8.80 -7.72 0.93
C GLN A 66 -7.75 -6.68 1.36
N LEU A 67 -7.01 -6.11 0.40
CA LEU A 67 -6.03 -5.07 0.68
C LEU A 67 -6.69 -3.76 1.12
N ALA A 68 -7.84 -3.41 0.53
CA ALA A 68 -8.61 -2.24 0.91
C ALA A 68 -9.16 -2.37 2.34
N ASP A 69 -9.68 -3.55 2.70
CA ASP A 69 -10.15 -3.85 4.06
C ASP A 69 -9.00 -3.77 5.07
N THR A 70 -7.84 -4.33 4.74
CA THR A 70 -6.66 -4.29 5.63
C THR A 70 -6.18 -2.87 5.86
N LYS A 71 -6.09 -2.05 4.81
CA LYS A 71 -5.72 -0.63 4.93
C LYS A 71 -6.70 0.17 5.79
N SER A 72 -7.99 -0.10 5.66
CA SER A 72 -9.03 0.52 6.50
C SER A 72 -8.81 0.20 7.97
N VAL A 73 -8.49 -1.06 8.30
CA VAL A 73 -8.18 -1.49 9.67
C VAL A 73 -6.88 -0.85 10.17
N GLU A 74 -5.82 -0.79 9.35
CA GLU A 74 -4.56 -0.13 9.72
C GLU A 74 -4.76 1.35 10.03
N ASP A 75 -5.55 2.07 9.21
CA ASP A 75 -5.86 3.48 9.43
C ASP A 75 -6.66 3.69 10.72
N GLN A 76 -7.62 2.80 11.03
CA GLN A 76 -8.37 2.82 12.29
C GLN A 76 -7.46 2.57 13.49
N VAL A 77 -6.58 1.56 13.42
CA VAL A 77 -5.63 1.24 14.48
C VAL A 77 -4.67 2.41 14.71
N ARG A 78 -4.17 3.04 13.65
CA ARG A 78 -3.32 4.23 13.75
C ARG A 78 -4.06 5.38 14.45
N GLY A 79 -5.32 5.63 14.09
CA GLY A 79 -6.15 6.64 14.74
C GLY A 79 -6.30 6.38 16.26
N LEU A 80 -6.59 5.13 16.64
CA LEU A 80 -6.69 4.73 18.05
C LEU A 80 -5.35 4.84 18.79
N GLN A 81 -4.23 4.54 18.14
CA GLN A 81 -2.89 4.71 18.72
C GLN A 81 -2.55 6.18 18.96
N GLU A 82 -2.89 7.07 18.02
CA GLU A 82 -2.71 8.51 18.18
C GLU A 82 -3.58 9.08 19.31
N GLU A 83 -4.83 8.63 19.39
CA GLU A 83 -5.74 9.01 20.48
C GLU A 83 -5.20 8.51 21.83
N LEU A 84 -4.80 7.24 21.90
CA LEU A 84 -4.19 6.65 23.09
C LEU A 84 -2.95 7.43 23.54
N ALA A 85 -2.06 7.79 22.62
CA ALA A 85 -0.86 8.57 22.92
C ALA A 85 -1.20 9.95 23.48
N LYS A 86 -2.18 10.66 22.89
CA LYS A 86 -2.66 11.95 23.41
C LYS A 86 -3.25 11.80 24.81
N THR A 87 -4.07 10.78 25.04
CA THR A 87 -4.66 10.51 26.35
C THR A 87 -3.59 10.19 27.39
N MET A 88 -2.57 9.42 27.07
CA MET A 88 -1.47 9.12 27.99
C MET A 88 -0.67 10.37 28.37
N ILE A 89 -0.45 11.29 27.42
CA ILE A 89 0.22 12.57 27.69
C ILE A 89 -0.61 13.44 28.65
N LEU A 90 -1.92 13.55 28.40
CA LEU A 90 -2.85 14.31 29.26
C LEU A 90 -2.98 13.68 30.65
N ALA A 91 -3.00 12.35 30.73
CA ALA A 91 -3.01 11.61 31.99
C ALA A 91 -1.66 11.62 32.73
N GLY A 92 -0.62 12.26 32.17
CA GLY A 92 0.70 12.34 32.78
C GLY A 92 1.44 11.01 32.84
N MET A 93 1.01 10.00 32.07
CA MET A 93 1.60 8.65 32.03
C MET A 93 2.79 8.52 31.07
N THR A 94 3.10 9.59 30.34
CA THR A 94 4.20 9.63 29.38
C THR A 94 5.10 10.82 29.66
N GLU A 95 6.41 10.60 29.61
CA GLU A 95 7.39 11.67 29.68
C GLU A 95 7.27 12.59 28.46
N VAL A 96 7.29 13.89 28.69
CA VAL A 96 7.27 14.91 27.64
C VAL A 96 8.52 15.77 27.72
N ARG A 97 8.96 16.28 26.57
CA ARG A 97 10.15 17.14 26.46
C ARG A 97 9.82 18.33 25.59
N GLY A 98 10.27 19.50 26.00
CA GLY A 98 10.05 20.75 25.29
C GLY A 98 10.83 21.89 25.93
N PRO A 99 10.83 23.07 25.30
CA PRO A 99 11.31 24.28 25.93
C PRO A 99 10.51 24.57 27.21
N GLY A 100 11.18 25.03 28.25
CA GLY A 100 10.54 25.27 29.54
C GLY A 100 11.46 26.02 30.50
N ILE A 101 10.96 26.19 31.73
CA ILE A 101 11.67 26.85 32.82
C ILE A 101 11.70 25.94 34.05
N SER A 102 12.71 26.14 34.90
CA SER A 102 12.76 25.52 36.23
C SER A 102 12.63 26.63 37.26
N LEU A 103 11.63 26.49 38.14
CA LEU A 103 11.36 27.42 39.24
C LEU A 103 11.81 26.76 40.55
N ILE A 104 12.55 27.51 41.36
CA ILE A 104 12.97 27.09 42.69
C ILE A 104 12.33 28.04 43.69
N LEU A 105 11.45 27.52 44.54
CA LEU A 105 10.87 28.26 45.66
C LEU A 105 11.69 27.94 46.91
N SER A 106 11.97 28.96 47.71
CA SER A 106 12.74 28.83 48.95
C SER A 106 12.21 29.79 49.99
N ASP A 107 12.24 29.34 51.25
CA ASP A 107 11.85 30.17 52.38
C ASP A 107 12.72 31.41 52.49
N SER A 108 12.16 32.46 53.07
CA SER A 108 12.87 33.70 53.30
C SER A 108 13.96 33.51 54.35
N THR A 109 15.17 34.01 54.05
CA THR A 109 16.30 34.03 54.99
C THR A 109 16.30 35.27 55.88
N ALA A 110 15.34 36.18 55.69
CA ALA A 110 15.25 37.40 56.47
C ALA A 110 14.71 37.13 57.88
N PRO A 111 15.28 37.76 58.92
CA PRO A 111 14.77 37.59 60.28
C PRO A 111 13.38 38.22 60.40
N SER A 112 12.44 37.48 60.98
CA SER A 112 11.10 38.01 61.28
C SER A 112 11.22 39.15 62.30
N GLN A 113 10.64 40.31 61.99
CA GLN A 113 10.64 41.45 62.89
C GLN A 113 9.54 41.30 63.96
N VAL A 114 9.74 41.89 65.13
CA VAL A 114 8.77 41.85 66.23
C VAL A 114 7.42 42.43 65.75
N GLY A 115 6.37 41.60 65.76
CA GLY A 115 5.03 41.97 65.29
C GLY A 115 4.68 41.54 63.87
N GLN A 116 5.61 40.94 63.10
CA GLN A 116 5.32 40.31 61.82
C GLN A 116 4.90 38.85 61.99
N ASP A 117 3.99 38.39 61.14
CA ASP A 117 3.58 36.98 61.10
C ASP A 117 4.73 36.13 60.52
N PRO A 118 5.30 35.18 61.29
CA PRO A 118 6.34 34.27 60.80
C PRO A 118 5.92 33.45 59.57
N ASN A 119 4.62 33.21 59.37
CA ASN A 119 4.12 32.45 58.22
C ASN A 119 4.39 33.17 56.88
N LEU A 120 4.60 34.49 56.88
CA LEU A 120 4.93 35.22 55.65
C LEU A 120 6.35 34.91 55.12
N PHE A 121 7.17 34.20 55.90
CA PHE A 121 8.56 33.89 55.57
C PHE A 121 8.76 32.44 55.11
N VAL A 122 7.69 31.63 55.13
CA VAL A 122 7.72 30.21 54.80
C VAL A 122 6.85 29.96 53.57
N VAL A 123 7.31 29.11 52.66
CA VAL A 123 6.54 28.69 51.49
C VAL A 123 5.47 27.69 51.93
N HIS A 124 4.22 27.98 51.60
CA HIS A 124 3.07 27.16 51.90
C HIS A 124 2.61 26.35 50.68
N ASP A 125 1.78 25.35 50.93
CA ASP A 125 1.07 24.58 49.90
C ASP A 125 0.23 25.46 48.99
N LYS A 126 -0.39 26.51 49.56
CA LYS A 126 -1.14 27.51 48.80
C LYS A 126 -0.26 28.26 47.80
N ASP A 127 0.96 28.65 48.18
CA ASP A 127 1.87 29.36 47.29
C ASP A 127 2.28 28.48 46.11
N LEU A 128 2.54 27.18 46.37
CA LEU A 128 2.80 26.21 45.31
C LEU A 128 1.61 26.05 44.36
N LEU A 129 0.40 25.96 44.90
CA LEU A 129 -0.82 25.84 44.10
C LEU A 129 -1.04 27.08 43.22
N GLU A 130 -0.85 28.28 43.76
CA GLU A 130 -0.95 29.53 43.01
C GLU A 130 0.08 29.57 41.87
N VAL A 131 1.35 29.25 42.14
CA VAL A 131 2.38 29.21 41.10
C VAL A 131 2.06 28.19 40.01
N VAL A 132 1.61 26.98 40.37
CA VAL A 132 1.23 25.95 39.39
C VAL A 132 0.08 26.44 38.51
N ASN A 133 -0.96 27.03 39.11
CA ASN A 133 -2.10 27.57 38.37
C ASN A 133 -1.70 28.71 37.44
N GLU A 134 -0.83 29.63 37.88
CA GLU A 134 -0.34 30.73 37.06
C GLU A 134 0.50 30.22 35.88
N VAL A 135 1.31 29.19 36.09
CA VAL A 135 2.12 28.58 35.01
C VAL A 135 1.23 27.87 33.98
N PHE A 136 0.17 27.17 34.42
CA PHE A 136 -0.84 26.64 33.49
C PHE A 136 -1.61 27.75 32.77
N ALA A 137 -1.99 28.82 33.47
CA ALA A 137 -2.67 29.98 32.88
C ALA A 137 -1.78 30.72 31.85
N ALA A 138 -0.46 30.72 32.06
CA ALA A 138 0.54 31.23 31.13
C ALA A 138 0.77 30.32 29.91
N GLY A 139 0.11 29.16 29.84
CA GLY A 139 0.14 28.26 28.69
C GLY A 139 1.12 27.08 28.81
N ALA A 140 1.59 26.74 30.02
CA ALA A 140 2.36 25.51 30.19
C ALA A 140 1.50 24.26 29.91
N GLU A 141 1.99 23.38 29.05
CA GLU A 141 1.30 22.13 28.68
C GLU A 141 1.58 20.98 29.65
N ALA A 142 2.68 21.08 30.41
CA ALA A 142 3.08 20.12 31.42
C ALA A 142 3.84 20.80 32.55
N VAL A 143 3.47 20.46 33.80
CA VAL A 143 4.11 20.96 35.01
C VAL A 143 4.51 19.77 35.88
N SER A 144 5.71 19.83 36.47
CA SER A 144 6.16 18.86 37.45
C SER A 144 6.68 19.56 38.70
N VAL A 145 6.27 19.09 39.87
CA VAL A 145 6.75 19.56 41.17
C VAL A 145 7.60 18.46 41.78
N ASN A 146 8.90 18.73 42.00
CA ASN A 146 9.85 17.75 42.56
C ASN A 146 9.84 16.39 41.85
N GLY A 147 9.71 16.39 40.52
CA GLY A 147 9.67 15.18 39.70
C GLY A 147 8.30 14.48 39.61
N GLN A 148 7.27 15.01 40.29
CA GLN A 148 5.90 14.51 40.18
C GLN A 148 5.10 15.36 39.18
N ARG A 149 4.55 14.71 38.15
CA ARG A 149 3.71 15.35 37.14
C ARG A 149 2.39 15.81 37.77
N ILE A 150 2.02 17.06 37.53
CA ILE A 150 0.70 17.59 37.86
C ILE A 150 -0.20 17.46 36.63
N VAL A 151 -1.42 16.95 36.85
CA VAL A 151 -2.47 16.70 35.86
C VAL A 151 -3.80 17.25 36.33
#